data_AF-A0A8T4NK36-F1
#
_entry.id   AF-A0A8T4NK36-F1
#
_cell.length_a   1.000
_cell.length_b   1.000
_cell.length_c   1.000
_cell.angle_alpha   90.00
_cell.angle_beta   90.00
_cell.angle_gamma   90.00
#
_symmetry.space_group_name_H-M   'P 1'
#
loop_
_entity.id
_entity.type
_entity.pdbx_description
1 polymer ?
#
loop_
_entity_poly.entity_id
_entity_poly.type
_entity_poly.pdbx_seq_one_letter_code
_entity_poly.pdbx_strand_id
1 'polypeptide(L)'
;MTNPKVAIVTTTFYGNNPEGILRKRLATDFLTGAVEKGYEVFLVDGGTDNGAFLASMNTMGVHCYGETQHGLSGSRREALGHAQEYADRYGIDYIIWTEPEKVDMIRHIPRLVEGIEANHAHIAVPFRKNMRQYPGAQRNSEQFGNQRHTDLGYMDMRGKPIDTFAGPKLWVRGVTPFFFVFGDDKISRAFGEMRLQEKQAKLKHQVEGDTRQFIYDEAAADFKRWDHMIQMPVCLINLMGGRIISVPIDYNHPIEQAEIEQANQAVWNPKRMGQLSALDEQFHFVKWAYEKGVFREGDIGKSLAGLLD
;
A
#
# COMPACT_ATOMS: atom_id res chain seq x y z
N MET A 1 -20.35 -23.16 -3.43
CA MET A 1 -19.45 -22.12 -3.99
C MET A 1 -18.04 -22.55 -3.63
N THR A 2 -17.10 -22.49 -4.57
CA THR A 2 -15.68 -22.74 -4.29
C THR A 2 -15.17 -21.68 -3.31
N ASN A 3 -14.27 -22.04 -2.39
CA ASN A 3 -13.65 -21.04 -1.53
C ASN A 3 -12.90 -20.02 -2.41
N PRO A 4 -13.06 -18.71 -2.14
CA PRO A 4 -12.39 -17.67 -2.90
C PRO A 4 -10.87 -17.81 -2.78
N LYS A 5 -10.16 -17.70 -3.90
CA LYS A 5 -8.70 -17.78 -3.94
C LYS A 5 -8.11 -16.40 -3.72
N VAL A 6 -7.24 -16.28 -2.72
CA VAL A 6 -6.58 -15.03 -2.34
C VAL A 6 -5.08 -15.16 -2.52
N ALA A 7 -4.47 -14.18 -3.21
CA ALA A 7 -3.04 -13.98 -3.26
C ALA A 7 -2.61 -12.92 -2.23
N ILE A 8 -1.64 -13.25 -1.39
CA ILE A 8 -1.00 -12.34 -0.45
C ILE A 8 0.30 -11.86 -1.08
N VAL A 9 0.47 -10.54 -1.18
CA VAL A 9 1.64 -9.89 -1.77
C VAL A 9 2.38 -9.12 -0.71
N THR A 10 3.69 -9.35 -0.60
CA THR A 10 4.50 -8.70 0.41
C THR A 10 5.96 -8.53 -0.02
N THR A 11 6.71 -7.74 0.75
CA THR A 11 8.11 -7.42 0.49
C THR A 11 8.91 -7.39 1.78
N THR A 12 10.16 -7.85 1.77
CA THR A 12 11.03 -7.85 2.96
C THR A 12 12.40 -7.25 2.68
N PHE A 13 12.98 -6.66 3.72
CA PHE A 13 14.38 -6.28 3.79
C PHE A 13 14.76 -6.05 5.25
N TYR A 14 15.43 -7.03 5.87
CA TYR A 14 15.77 -6.97 7.30
C TYR A 14 17.28 -6.91 7.54
N GLY A 15 17.68 -6.00 8.42
CA GLY A 15 19.04 -5.94 8.94
C GLY A 15 19.26 -6.89 10.12
N ASN A 16 20.52 -7.04 10.53
CA ASN A 16 20.92 -7.90 11.66
C ASN A 16 20.82 -7.22 13.03
N ASN A 17 20.16 -6.06 13.12
CA ASN A 17 19.92 -5.38 14.39
C ASN A 17 18.70 -6.00 15.13
N PRO A 18 18.49 -5.70 16.43
CA PRO A 18 17.40 -6.31 17.21
C PRO A 18 16.00 -6.14 16.59
N GLU A 19 15.72 -4.99 15.99
CA GLU A 19 14.45 -4.75 15.29
C GLU A 19 14.31 -5.64 14.05
N GLY A 20 15.36 -5.71 13.22
CA GLY A 20 15.36 -6.55 12.02
C GLY A 20 15.23 -8.04 12.34
N ILE A 21 15.84 -8.51 13.42
CA ILE A 21 15.68 -9.89 13.92
C ILE A 21 14.21 -10.15 14.32
N LEU A 22 13.60 -9.25 15.09
CA LEU A 22 12.19 -9.36 15.48
C LEU A 22 11.28 -9.37 14.25
N ARG A 23 11.45 -8.41 13.34
CA ARG A 23 10.59 -8.27 12.15
C ARG A 23 10.74 -9.47 11.21
N LYS A 24 11.95 -10.03 11.07
CA LYS A 24 12.17 -11.27 10.34
C LYS A 24 11.42 -12.44 10.96
N ARG A 25 11.45 -12.60 12.29
CA ARG A 25 10.68 -13.64 12.99
C ARG A 25 9.18 -13.48 12.75
N LEU A 26 8.65 -12.28 12.92
CA LEU A 26 7.23 -11.99 12.66
C LEU A 26 6.85 -12.26 11.19
N ALA A 27 7.74 -11.92 10.25
CA ALA A 27 7.52 -12.24 8.84
C ALA A 27 7.51 -13.74 8.56
N THR A 28 8.41 -14.51 9.18
CA THR A 28 8.35 -15.98 9.11
C THR A 28 7.02 -16.50 9.64
N ASP A 29 6.59 -16.08 10.83
CA ASP A 29 5.33 -16.51 11.44
C ASP A 29 4.13 -16.19 10.53
N PHE A 30 4.13 -15.00 9.93
CA PHE A 30 3.09 -14.57 8.98
C PHE A 30 3.10 -15.44 7.71
N LEU A 31 4.26 -15.61 7.07
CA LEU A 31 4.37 -16.33 5.80
C LEU A 31 4.01 -17.81 5.97
N THR A 32 4.49 -18.46 7.04
CA THR A 32 4.11 -19.83 7.38
C THR A 32 2.61 -19.95 7.65
N GLY A 33 2.05 -19.08 8.50
CA GLY A 33 0.63 -19.10 8.81
C GLY A 33 -0.26 -18.82 7.58
N ALA A 34 0.23 -18.03 6.62
CA ALA A 34 -0.48 -17.76 5.39
C ALA A 34 -0.55 -19.00 4.47
N VAL A 35 0.57 -19.68 4.27
CA VAL A 35 0.61 -20.91 3.47
C VAL A 35 -0.21 -22.03 4.12
N GLU A 36 -0.14 -22.19 5.45
CA GLU A 36 -0.94 -23.17 6.19
C GLU A 36 -2.46 -22.95 6.04
N LYS A 37 -2.88 -21.70 5.79
CA LYS A 37 -4.28 -21.35 5.50
C LYS A 37 -4.66 -21.52 4.02
N GLY A 38 -3.72 -21.96 3.18
CA GLY A 38 -3.94 -22.21 1.76
C GLY A 38 -3.95 -20.96 0.89
N TYR A 39 -3.36 -19.86 1.37
CA TYR A 39 -3.18 -18.66 0.55
C TYR A 39 -1.99 -18.83 -0.40
N GLU A 40 -2.08 -18.24 -1.59
CA GLU A 40 -0.94 -18.09 -2.49
C GLU A 40 -0.12 -16.89 -2.02
N VAL A 41 1.16 -17.07 -1.68
CA VAL A 41 1.97 -16.00 -1.06
C VAL A 41 3.11 -15.62 -1.99
N PHE A 42 3.21 -14.33 -2.32
CA PHE A 42 4.23 -13.75 -3.18
C PHE A 42 5.13 -12.83 -2.35
N LEU A 43 6.42 -13.12 -2.36
CA LEU A 43 7.43 -12.41 -1.59
C LEU A 43 8.55 -11.92 -2.52
N VAL A 44 8.79 -10.60 -2.53
CA VAL A 44 10.03 -10.01 -3.05
C VAL A 44 10.92 -9.60 -1.88
N ASP A 45 12.17 -10.09 -1.84
CA ASP A 45 13.12 -9.79 -0.78
C ASP A 45 14.34 -9.02 -1.29
N GLY A 46 14.70 -7.95 -0.58
CA GLY A 46 15.84 -7.06 -0.88
C GLY A 46 17.21 -7.58 -0.44
N GLY A 47 17.37 -8.89 -0.17
CA GLY A 47 18.65 -9.50 0.22
C GLY A 47 18.81 -9.76 1.72
N THR A 48 17.71 -10.02 2.43
CA THR A 48 17.73 -10.45 3.84
C THR A 48 18.59 -11.71 4.00
N ASP A 49 19.50 -11.70 4.97
CA ASP A 49 20.44 -12.80 5.25
C ASP A 49 21.19 -13.30 4.00
N ASN A 50 21.55 -12.40 3.07
CA ASN A 50 22.19 -12.76 1.79
C ASN A 50 21.39 -13.80 0.99
N GLY A 51 20.06 -13.76 1.07
CA GLY A 51 19.16 -14.67 0.34
C GLY A 51 18.80 -15.97 1.09
N ALA A 52 19.41 -16.24 2.25
CA ALA A 52 19.07 -17.43 3.05
C ALA A 52 17.61 -17.40 3.54
N PHE A 53 17.10 -16.21 3.87
CA PHE A 53 15.70 -16.02 4.24
C PHE A 53 14.76 -16.41 3.10
N LEU A 54 15.01 -15.90 1.89
CA LEU A 54 14.22 -16.21 0.70
C LEU A 54 14.22 -17.72 0.41
N ALA A 55 15.38 -18.37 0.45
CA ALA A 55 15.48 -19.81 0.24
C ALA A 55 14.64 -20.61 1.26
N SER A 56 14.63 -20.17 2.52
CA SER A 56 13.84 -20.81 3.57
C SER A 56 12.33 -20.62 3.41
N MET A 57 11.87 -19.47 2.88
CA MET A 57 10.46 -19.24 2.61
C MET A 57 9.98 -20.02 1.38
N ASN A 58 10.85 -20.17 0.37
CA ASN A 58 10.53 -20.95 -0.82
C ASN A 58 10.29 -22.44 -0.51
N THR A 59 11.05 -23.03 0.41
CA THR A 59 10.81 -24.43 0.84
C THR A 59 9.50 -24.61 1.61
N MET A 60 8.93 -23.52 2.14
CA MET A 60 7.63 -23.51 2.81
C MET A 60 6.45 -23.30 1.86
N GLY A 61 6.67 -23.14 0.56
CA GLY A 61 5.61 -22.94 -0.44
C GLY A 61 5.29 -21.48 -0.76
N VAL A 62 6.13 -20.53 -0.33
CA VAL A 62 6.02 -19.12 -0.73
C VAL A 62 6.65 -18.93 -2.11
N HIS A 63 5.98 -18.22 -3.02
CA HIS A 63 6.55 -17.79 -4.31
C HIS A 63 7.55 -16.66 -4.07
N CYS A 64 8.83 -17.00 -4.11
CA CYS A 64 9.91 -16.16 -3.65
C CYS A 64 10.76 -15.58 -4.80
N TYR A 65 11.02 -14.27 -4.75
CA TYR A 65 11.75 -13.54 -5.78
C TYR A 65 12.77 -12.58 -5.14
N GLY A 66 13.98 -12.51 -5.69
CA GLY A 66 14.95 -11.49 -5.29
C GLY A 66 14.57 -10.14 -5.91
N GLU A 67 14.68 -9.05 -5.16
CA GLU A 67 14.39 -7.70 -5.66
C GLU A 67 15.25 -7.37 -6.89
N THR A 68 14.59 -7.05 -8.00
CA THR A 68 15.25 -6.47 -9.19
C THR A 68 14.94 -4.99 -9.33
N GLN A 69 13.84 -4.52 -8.74
CA GLN A 69 13.45 -3.11 -8.73
C GLN A 69 13.69 -2.48 -7.36
N HIS A 70 14.83 -1.81 -7.22
CA HIS A 70 15.23 -1.21 -5.96
C HIS A 70 14.25 -0.17 -5.40
N GLY A 71 14.04 -0.26 -4.09
CA GLY A 71 13.26 0.69 -3.32
C GLY A 71 11.85 0.19 -3.00
N LEU A 72 11.23 0.80 -2.00
CA LEU A 72 9.98 0.27 -1.44
C LEU A 72 8.84 0.22 -2.45
N SER A 73 8.69 1.21 -3.34
CA SER A 73 7.65 1.13 -4.37
C SER A 73 7.97 0.14 -5.49
N GLY A 74 9.25 0.01 -5.86
CA GLY A 74 9.70 -0.85 -6.96
C GLY A 74 9.45 -2.32 -6.63
N SER A 75 10.00 -2.80 -5.51
CA SER A 75 9.84 -4.17 -5.03
C SER A 75 8.38 -4.57 -4.84
N ARG A 76 7.49 -3.66 -4.44
CA ARG A 76 6.06 -3.98 -4.28
C ARG A 76 5.34 -4.12 -5.60
N ARG A 77 5.64 -3.27 -6.58
CA ARG A 77 5.09 -3.42 -7.94
C ARG A 77 5.62 -4.70 -8.58
N GLU A 78 6.88 -5.03 -8.35
CA GLU A 78 7.48 -6.30 -8.76
C GLU A 78 6.73 -7.49 -8.15
N ALA A 79 6.55 -7.50 -6.82
CA ALA A 79 5.81 -8.55 -6.11
C ALA A 79 4.36 -8.66 -6.62
N LEU A 80 3.70 -7.52 -6.86
CA LEU A 80 2.37 -7.48 -7.41
C LEU A 80 2.31 -7.99 -8.86
N GLY A 81 3.35 -7.70 -9.66
CA GLY A 81 3.50 -8.22 -11.02
C GLY A 81 3.52 -9.74 -11.04
N HIS A 82 4.34 -10.36 -10.18
CA HIS A 82 4.38 -11.82 -10.04
C HIS A 82 3.03 -12.40 -9.62
N ALA A 83 2.35 -11.77 -8.66
CA ALA A 83 1.03 -12.21 -8.23
C ALA A 83 -0.02 -12.08 -9.35
N GLN A 84 0.04 -11.00 -10.15
CA GLN A 84 -0.87 -10.78 -11.28
C GLN A 84 -0.63 -11.82 -12.40
N GLU A 85 0.62 -12.10 -12.75
CA GLU A 85 0.96 -13.13 -13.73
C GLU A 85 0.46 -14.52 -13.32
N TYR A 86 0.63 -14.87 -12.03
CA TYR A 86 0.09 -16.11 -11.49
C TYR A 86 -1.43 -16.13 -11.53
N ALA A 87 -2.06 -15.01 -11.13
CA ALA A 87 -3.50 -14.85 -11.12
C ALA A 87 -4.13 -15.02 -12.50
N ASP A 88 -3.48 -14.51 -13.55
CA ASP A 88 -3.92 -14.65 -14.93
C ASP A 88 -3.81 -16.08 -15.45
N ARG A 89 -2.85 -16.86 -14.94
CA ARG A 89 -2.61 -18.25 -15.37
C ARG A 89 -3.45 -19.27 -14.60
N TYR A 90 -3.61 -19.10 -13.29
CA TYR A 90 -4.16 -20.13 -12.40
C TYR A 90 -5.51 -19.74 -11.76
N GLY A 91 -5.95 -18.51 -12.01
CA GLY A 91 -7.17 -17.96 -11.44
C GLY A 91 -7.01 -17.61 -9.96
N ILE A 92 -6.93 -16.32 -9.68
CA ILE A 92 -7.04 -15.73 -8.34
C ILE A 92 -8.20 -14.74 -8.38
N ASP A 93 -9.02 -14.75 -7.33
CA ASP A 93 -10.19 -13.86 -7.22
C ASP A 93 -9.79 -12.53 -6.58
N TYR A 94 -8.95 -12.59 -5.54
CA TYR A 94 -8.57 -11.44 -4.74
C TYR A 94 -7.06 -11.33 -4.53
N ILE A 95 -6.57 -10.10 -4.46
CA ILE A 95 -5.19 -9.81 -4.09
C ILE A 95 -5.20 -8.95 -2.84
N ILE A 96 -4.33 -9.25 -1.87
CA ILE A 96 -4.08 -8.41 -0.70
C ILE A 96 -2.61 -8.05 -0.64
N TRP A 97 -2.33 -6.76 -0.53
CA TRP A 97 -1.03 -6.31 -0.06
C TRP A 97 -1.06 -6.15 1.46
N THR A 98 -0.01 -6.61 2.14
CA THR A 98 0.22 -6.39 3.57
C THR A 98 1.70 -6.47 3.90
N GLU A 99 2.16 -5.71 4.89
CA GLU A 99 3.47 -5.93 5.50
C GLU A 99 3.47 -7.26 6.28
N PRO A 100 4.56 -8.05 6.21
CA PRO A 100 4.55 -9.40 6.76
C PRO A 100 4.77 -9.42 8.28
N GLU A 101 5.05 -8.29 8.93
CA GLU A 101 5.06 -8.22 10.41
C GLU A 101 3.64 -8.16 11.00
N LYS A 102 2.60 -8.04 10.16
CA LYS A 102 1.20 -8.01 10.60
C LYS A 102 0.62 -9.41 10.75
N VAL A 103 1.24 -10.24 11.59
CA VAL A 103 0.89 -11.66 11.80
C VAL A 103 -0.61 -11.90 12.01
N ASP A 104 -1.25 -11.05 12.82
CA ASP A 104 -2.69 -11.16 13.12
C ASP A 104 -3.60 -10.90 11.91
N MET A 105 -3.09 -10.32 10.81
CA MET A 105 -3.89 -9.98 9.64
C MET A 105 -4.48 -11.22 8.95
N ILE A 106 -3.78 -12.35 8.98
CA ILE A 106 -4.15 -13.59 8.26
C ILE A 106 -5.56 -14.05 8.65
N ARG A 107 -5.90 -14.02 9.95
CA ARG A 107 -7.22 -14.47 10.41
C ARG A 107 -8.38 -13.56 10.01
N HIS A 108 -8.12 -12.33 9.57
CA HIS A 108 -9.19 -11.41 9.13
C HIS A 108 -9.34 -11.33 7.61
N ILE A 109 -8.46 -11.96 6.82
CA ILE A 109 -8.59 -12.00 5.35
C ILE A 109 -9.98 -12.51 4.93
N PRO A 110 -10.56 -13.59 5.51
CA PRO A 110 -11.91 -14.04 5.14
C PRO A 110 -12.98 -12.96 5.35
N ARG A 111 -12.87 -12.16 6.40
CA ARG A 111 -13.78 -11.05 6.69
C ARG A 111 -13.65 -9.90 5.69
N LEU A 112 -12.44 -9.65 5.19
CA LEU A 112 -12.23 -8.66 4.13
C LEU A 112 -12.87 -9.11 2.81
N VAL A 113 -12.72 -10.40 2.47
CA VAL A 113 -13.37 -11.00 1.30
C VAL A 113 -14.90 -10.94 1.43
N GLU A 114 -15.46 -11.35 2.56
CA GLU A 114 -16.90 -11.21 2.85
C GLU A 114 -17.37 -9.76 2.71
N GLY A 115 -16.57 -8.80 3.19
CA GLY A 115 -16.83 -7.37 3.02
C GLY A 115 -16.94 -6.95 1.57
N ILE A 116 -16.08 -7.47 0.70
CA ILE A 116 -16.17 -7.26 -0.75
C ILE A 116 -17.44 -7.90 -1.31
N GLU A 117 -17.63 -9.20 -1.09
CA GLU A 117 -18.73 -9.96 -1.71
C GLU A 117 -20.09 -9.41 -1.31
N ALA A 118 -20.31 -9.15 -0.01
CA ALA A 118 -21.59 -8.68 0.52
C ALA A 118 -21.96 -7.26 0.08
N ASN A 119 -20.98 -6.44 -0.30
CA ASN A 119 -21.20 -5.05 -0.73
C ASN A 119 -20.90 -4.85 -2.22
N HIS A 120 -20.54 -5.93 -2.93
CA HIS A 120 -19.96 -5.90 -4.27
C HIS A 120 -18.82 -4.88 -4.42
N ALA A 121 -17.99 -4.71 -3.39
CA ALA A 121 -16.93 -3.70 -3.40
C ALA A 121 -15.77 -4.09 -4.33
N HIS A 122 -15.01 -3.12 -4.81
CA HIS A 122 -13.77 -3.33 -5.54
C HIS A 122 -12.59 -3.55 -4.58
N ILE A 123 -12.60 -2.84 -3.45
CA ILE A 123 -11.54 -2.85 -2.44
C ILE A 123 -12.17 -2.92 -1.04
N ALA A 124 -11.66 -3.82 -0.21
CA ALA A 124 -11.83 -3.79 1.24
C ALA A 124 -10.58 -3.19 1.92
N VAL A 125 -10.82 -2.20 2.77
CA VAL A 125 -9.80 -1.62 3.65
C VAL A 125 -10.12 -2.04 5.09
N PRO A 126 -9.19 -2.70 5.80
CA PRO A 126 -9.38 -2.99 7.21
C PRO A 126 -9.49 -1.70 8.02
N PHE A 127 -10.50 -1.61 8.88
CA PHE A 127 -10.71 -0.50 9.81
C PHE A 127 -10.44 -0.99 11.23
N ARG A 128 -9.34 -0.55 11.84
CA ARG A 128 -8.90 -1.06 13.14
C ARG A 128 -9.81 -0.52 14.24
N LYS A 129 -10.54 -1.42 14.92
CA LYS A 129 -11.44 -1.05 16.03
C LYS A 129 -10.69 -0.53 17.25
N ASN A 130 -9.45 -0.98 17.45
CA ASN A 130 -8.64 -0.66 18.60
C ASN A 130 -7.19 -0.45 18.20
N MET A 131 -6.63 0.71 18.54
CA MET A 131 -5.23 1.06 18.29
C MET A 131 -4.42 1.22 19.60
N ARG A 132 -4.92 0.73 20.74
CA ARG A 132 -4.26 0.90 22.04
C ARG A 132 -2.90 0.17 22.13
N GLN A 133 -2.72 -0.89 21.35
CA GLN A 133 -1.46 -1.66 21.30
C GLN A 133 -0.38 -0.98 20.46
N TYR A 134 -0.71 0.08 19.71
CA TYR A 134 0.27 0.82 18.93
C TYR A 134 1.01 1.85 19.80
N PRO A 135 2.27 2.17 19.47
CA PRO A 135 2.97 3.31 20.07
C PRO A 135 2.13 4.59 19.96
N GLY A 136 2.15 5.42 21.01
CA GLY A 136 1.28 6.59 21.10
C GLY A 136 1.45 7.57 19.94
N ALA A 137 2.69 7.80 19.51
CA ALA A 137 2.98 8.67 18.38
C ALA A 137 2.44 8.11 17.06
N GLN A 138 2.55 6.78 16.83
CA GLN A 138 1.98 6.12 15.65
C GLN A 138 0.47 6.23 15.61
N ARG A 139 -0.20 5.92 16.73
CA ARG A 139 -1.65 6.02 16.82
C ARG A 139 -2.12 7.43 16.45
N ASN A 140 -1.49 8.45 17.02
CA ASN A 140 -1.89 9.83 16.78
C ASN A 140 -1.62 10.26 15.32
N SER A 141 -0.45 9.92 14.76
CA SER A 141 -0.12 10.29 13.38
C SER A 141 -1.03 9.60 12.36
N GLU A 142 -1.34 8.32 12.55
CA GLU A 142 -2.22 7.57 11.66
C GLU A 142 -3.68 8.02 11.78
N GLN A 143 -4.16 8.33 12.99
CA GLN A 143 -5.50 8.91 13.17
C GLN A 143 -5.63 10.27 12.49
N PHE A 144 -4.62 11.13 12.63
CA PHE A 144 -4.60 12.43 11.96
C PHE A 144 -4.56 12.26 10.43
N GLY A 145 -3.73 11.36 9.92
CA GLY A 145 -3.67 11.07 8.48
C GLY A 145 -4.98 10.50 7.92
N ASN A 146 -5.65 9.59 8.64
CA ASN A 146 -6.99 9.11 8.28
C ASN A 146 -8.05 10.23 8.27
N GLN A 147 -7.95 11.18 9.19
CA GLN A 147 -8.82 12.36 9.20
C GLN A 147 -8.57 13.24 7.97
N ARG A 148 -7.30 13.49 7.60
CA ARG A 148 -6.98 14.25 6.37
C ARG A 148 -7.52 13.60 5.10
N HIS A 149 -7.42 12.28 5.01
CA HIS A 149 -8.01 11.51 3.91
C HIS A 149 -9.54 11.72 3.84
N THR A 150 -10.20 11.68 5.00
CA THR A 150 -11.64 11.96 5.13
C THR A 150 -12.00 13.39 4.74
N ASP A 151 -11.22 14.39 5.18
CA ASP A 151 -11.45 15.81 4.91
C ASP A 151 -11.37 16.13 3.40
N LEU A 152 -10.59 15.36 2.64
CA LEU A 152 -10.48 15.47 1.19
C LEU A 152 -11.63 14.80 0.41
N GLY A 153 -12.53 14.13 1.14
CA GLY A 153 -13.73 13.47 0.59
C GLY A 153 -13.54 11.98 0.29
N TYR A 154 -12.39 11.40 0.63
CA TYR A 154 -12.14 9.97 0.39
C TYR A 154 -12.81 9.10 1.45
N MET A 155 -14.02 8.65 1.14
CA MET A 155 -14.90 7.90 2.03
C MET A 155 -15.25 6.54 1.44
N ASP A 156 -15.59 5.57 2.29
CA ASP A 156 -16.13 4.30 1.80
C ASP A 156 -17.51 4.53 1.14
N MET A 157 -18.01 3.53 0.43
CA MET A 157 -19.27 3.60 -0.32
C MET A 157 -20.52 3.86 0.56
N ARG A 158 -20.38 3.84 1.88
CA ARG A 158 -21.44 4.14 2.86
C ARG A 158 -21.24 5.52 3.49
N GLY A 159 -20.29 6.32 2.99
CA GLY A 159 -19.93 7.61 3.56
C GLY A 159 -19.22 7.49 4.91
N LYS A 160 -18.47 6.41 5.17
CA LYS A 160 -17.66 6.25 6.39
C LYS A 160 -16.17 6.49 6.13
N PRO A 161 -15.41 6.95 7.14
CA PRO A 161 -13.96 7.10 7.03
C PRO A 161 -13.27 5.78 6.65
N ILE A 162 -12.20 5.89 5.86
CA ILE A 162 -11.32 4.78 5.49
C ILE A 162 -10.04 4.83 6.34
N ASP A 163 -9.66 3.71 6.93
CA ASP A 163 -8.39 3.57 7.67
C ASP A 163 -7.24 3.28 6.68
N THR A 164 -6.87 4.28 5.87
CA THR A 164 -5.84 4.14 4.83
C THR A 164 -4.47 3.77 5.43
N PHE A 165 -4.20 4.22 6.65
CA PHE A 165 -2.98 3.93 7.41
C PHE A 165 -2.95 2.55 8.05
N ALA A 166 -4.00 1.73 7.92
CA ALA A 166 -3.96 0.35 8.41
C ALA A 166 -2.80 -0.45 7.81
N GLY A 167 -2.33 -0.07 6.62
CA GLY A 167 -1.39 -0.81 5.79
C GLY A 167 -2.15 -1.66 4.78
N PRO A 168 -2.71 -2.82 5.18
CA PRO A 168 -3.27 -3.77 4.24
C PRO A 168 -4.42 -3.23 3.42
N LYS A 169 -4.55 -3.71 2.19
CA LYS A 169 -5.65 -3.45 1.26
C LYS A 169 -5.92 -4.75 0.51
N LEU A 170 -7.17 -5.19 0.47
CA LEU A 170 -7.59 -6.36 -0.31
C LEU A 170 -8.51 -5.87 -1.43
N TRP A 171 -8.30 -6.35 -2.66
CA TRP A 171 -9.09 -5.95 -3.82
C TRP A 171 -9.42 -7.13 -4.73
N VAL A 172 -10.48 -6.97 -5.52
CA VAL A 172 -10.79 -7.91 -6.62
C VAL A 172 -9.71 -7.81 -7.68
N ARG A 173 -9.24 -8.94 -8.22
CA ARG A 173 -8.10 -8.98 -9.17
C ARG A 173 -8.21 -7.97 -10.33
N GLY A 174 -9.43 -7.71 -10.82
CA GLY A 174 -9.65 -6.75 -11.92
C GLY A 174 -9.13 -5.33 -11.62
N VAL A 175 -8.97 -4.97 -10.35
CA VAL A 175 -8.55 -3.63 -9.89
C VAL A 175 -7.02 -3.46 -9.87
N THR A 176 -6.25 -4.54 -10.02
CA THR A 176 -4.78 -4.49 -9.99
C THR A 176 -4.15 -3.42 -10.92
N PRO A 177 -4.64 -3.15 -12.14
CA PRO A 177 -4.07 -2.10 -12.99
C PRO A 177 -3.94 -0.72 -12.33
N PHE A 178 -4.84 -0.37 -11.41
CA PHE A 178 -4.78 0.89 -10.65
C PHE A 178 -3.53 1.01 -9.76
N PHE A 179 -2.92 -0.11 -9.37
CA PHE A 179 -1.72 -0.14 -8.55
C PHE A 179 -0.43 0.03 -9.39
N PHE A 180 -0.51 -0.16 -10.71
CA PHE A 180 0.61 0.04 -11.63
C PHE A 180 0.69 1.45 -12.20
N VAL A 181 -0.43 2.18 -12.32
CA VAL A 181 -0.46 3.51 -12.97
C VAL A 181 0.51 4.52 -12.36
N PHE A 182 0.75 4.46 -11.04
CA PHE A 182 1.68 5.37 -10.36
C PHE A 182 3.16 5.03 -10.58
N GLY A 183 3.47 4.03 -11.41
CA GLY A 183 4.82 3.71 -11.85
C GLY A 183 5.21 4.37 -13.18
N ASP A 184 4.27 5.05 -13.82
CA ASP A 184 4.48 5.72 -15.11
C ASP A 184 5.18 7.09 -14.94
N ASP A 185 6.21 7.33 -15.75
CA ASP A 185 6.94 8.60 -15.83
C ASP A 185 6.01 9.80 -16.09
N LYS A 186 4.92 9.60 -16.84
CA LYS A 186 3.89 10.61 -17.08
C LYS A 186 3.27 11.09 -15.78
N ILE A 187 2.99 10.18 -14.85
CA ILE A 187 2.38 10.51 -13.55
C ILE A 187 3.41 11.25 -12.68
N SER A 188 4.67 10.81 -12.68
CA SER A 188 5.76 11.50 -11.99
C SER A 188 5.95 12.93 -12.49
N ARG A 189 5.91 13.14 -13.81
CA ARG A 189 5.96 14.47 -14.44
C ARG A 189 4.77 15.34 -14.04
N ALA A 190 3.56 14.77 -14.02
CA ALA A 190 2.36 15.50 -13.59
C ALA A 190 2.48 15.98 -12.14
N PHE A 191 3.10 15.20 -11.26
CA PHE A 191 3.32 15.60 -9.87
C PHE A 191 4.32 16.73 -9.73
N GLY A 192 5.44 16.67 -10.47
CA GLY A 192 6.38 17.79 -10.51
C GLY A 192 5.75 19.06 -11.09
N GLU A 193 4.81 18.93 -12.04
CA GLU A 193 4.06 20.06 -12.57
C GLU A 193 3.13 20.67 -11.51
N MET A 194 2.44 19.85 -10.72
CA MET A 194 1.63 20.35 -9.58
C MET A 194 2.50 21.14 -8.59
N ARG A 195 3.63 20.57 -8.17
CA ARG A 195 4.59 21.24 -7.26
C ARG A 195 5.11 22.56 -7.83
N LEU A 196 5.41 22.58 -9.13
CA LEU A 196 5.86 23.77 -9.82
C LEU A 196 4.79 24.87 -9.80
N GLN A 197 3.54 24.53 -10.09
CA GLN A 197 2.41 25.46 -10.06
C GLN A 197 2.21 26.05 -8.66
N GLU A 198 2.26 25.22 -7.62
CA GLU A 198 2.17 25.68 -6.23
C GLU A 198 3.32 26.63 -5.86
N LYS A 199 4.54 26.30 -6.28
CA LYS A 199 5.73 27.13 -6.01
C LYS A 199 5.63 28.48 -6.73
N GLN A 200 5.24 28.49 -8.00
CA GLN A 200 5.03 29.72 -8.77
C GLN A 200 3.92 30.60 -8.16
N ALA A 201 2.82 30.00 -7.70
CA ALA A 201 1.74 30.71 -7.03
C ALA A 201 2.23 31.40 -5.73
N LYS A 202 3.07 30.73 -4.93
CA LYS A 202 3.66 31.30 -3.71
C LYS A 202 4.67 32.41 -4.00
N LEU A 203 5.50 32.23 -5.02
CA LEU A 203 6.59 33.13 -5.37
C LEU A 203 6.16 34.35 -6.19
N LYS A 204 4.98 34.30 -6.83
CA LYS A 204 4.45 35.35 -7.73
C LYS A 204 5.40 35.67 -8.90
N HIS A 205 6.26 34.73 -9.29
CA HIS A 205 7.13 34.81 -10.48
C HIS A 205 7.36 33.42 -11.07
N GLN A 206 7.87 33.37 -12.29
CA GLN A 206 8.21 32.12 -12.96
C GLN A 206 9.47 31.50 -12.35
N VAL A 207 9.42 30.20 -12.12
CA VAL A 207 10.58 29.41 -11.68
C VAL A 207 11.45 29.07 -12.90
N GLU A 208 12.74 29.40 -12.83
CA GLU A 208 13.71 29.22 -13.91
C GLU A 208 14.14 27.75 -14.13
N GLY A 209 14.84 27.50 -15.25
CA GLY A 209 15.11 26.17 -15.82
C GLY A 209 15.68 25.14 -14.85
N ASP A 210 16.80 25.43 -14.19
CA ASP A 210 17.45 24.46 -13.29
C ASP A 210 16.59 24.12 -12.08
N THR A 211 15.89 25.13 -11.52
CA THR A 211 14.98 24.91 -10.39
C THR A 211 13.75 24.10 -10.81
N ARG A 212 13.25 24.31 -12.04
CA ARG A 212 12.16 23.51 -12.59
C ARG A 212 12.57 22.04 -12.77
N GLN A 213 13.75 21.78 -13.33
CA GLN A 213 14.25 20.42 -13.51
C GLN A 213 14.43 19.71 -12.15
N PHE A 214 15.01 20.41 -11.18
CA PHE A 214 15.15 19.89 -9.82
C PHE A 214 13.82 19.45 -9.20
N ILE A 215 12.75 20.23 -9.38
CA ILE A 215 11.41 19.88 -8.87
C ILE A 215 10.86 18.60 -9.53
N TYR A 216 11.07 18.41 -10.83
CA TYR A 216 10.66 17.19 -11.51
C TYR A 216 11.46 15.98 -11.05
N ASP A 217 12.78 16.14 -10.87
CA ASP A 217 13.65 15.05 -10.41
C ASP A 217 13.28 14.63 -8.98
N GLU A 218 12.99 15.60 -8.11
CA GLU A 218 12.49 15.36 -6.75
C GLU A 218 11.13 14.65 -6.77
N ALA A 219 10.19 15.09 -7.61
CA ALA A 219 8.89 14.43 -7.77
C ALA A 219 9.04 12.97 -8.25
N ALA A 220 9.91 12.71 -9.24
CA ALA A 220 10.18 11.37 -9.73
C ALA A 220 10.85 10.48 -8.69
N ALA A 221 11.76 11.04 -7.87
CA ALA A 221 12.36 10.32 -6.75
C ALA A 221 11.31 9.95 -5.68
N ASP A 222 10.34 10.84 -5.42
CA ASP A 222 9.29 10.59 -4.44
C ASP A 222 8.35 9.47 -4.85
N PHE A 223 8.09 9.25 -6.15
CA PHE A 223 7.31 8.08 -6.62
C PHE A 223 7.92 6.71 -6.32
N LYS A 224 9.17 6.68 -5.87
CA LYS A 224 9.83 5.46 -5.39
C LYS A 224 9.52 5.16 -3.91
N ARG A 225 8.84 6.07 -3.20
CA ARG A 225 8.50 5.95 -1.77
C ARG A 225 7.33 4.98 -1.52
N TRP A 226 7.26 4.55 -0.26
CA TRP A 226 6.42 3.48 0.28
C TRP A 226 4.91 3.62 0.01
N ASP A 227 4.40 4.83 0.14
CA ASP A 227 2.98 5.20 0.21
C ASP A 227 2.28 5.23 -1.14
N HIS A 228 3.02 5.53 -2.20
CA HIS A 228 2.48 5.78 -3.53
C HIS A 228 1.81 4.55 -4.15
N MET A 229 2.28 3.35 -3.80
CA MET A 229 1.80 2.11 -4.39
C MET A 229 0.51 1.60 -3.73
N ILE A 230 0.17 2.01 -2.50
CA ILE A 230 -0.96 1.41 -1.76
C ILE A 230 -2.09 2.40 -1.52
N GLN A 231 -1.78 3.65 -1.18
CA GLN A 231 -2.81 4.61 -0.77
C GLN A 231 -3.38 5.40 -1.95
N MET A 232 -2.52 5.81 -2.88
CA MET A 232 -2.95 6.57 -4.07
C MET A 232 -3.91 5.80 -4.98
N PRO A 233 -3.77 4.47 -5.21
CA PRO A 233 -4.76 3.70 -5.95
C PRO A 233 -6.14 3.71 -5.30
N VAL A 234 -6.22 3.62 -3.97
CA VAL A 234 -7.49 3.70 -3.23
C VAL A 234 -8.14 5.07 -3.45
N CYS A 235 -7.35 6.15 -3.38
CA CYS A 235 -7.84 7.51 -3.65
C CYS A 235 -8.37 7.65 -5.09
N LEU A 236 -7.63 7.15 -6.07
CA LEU A 236 -8.01 7.23 -7.48
C LEU A 236 -9.29 6.44 -7.77
N ILE A 237 -9.39 5.22 -7.25
CA ILE A 237 -10.58 4.38 -7.38
C ILE A 237 -11.78 5.07 -6.76
N ASN A 238 -11.61 5.72 -5.61
CA ASN A 238 -12.66 6.49 -4.96
C ASN A 238 -13.20 7.61 -5.86
N LEU A 239 -12.29 8.43 -6.43
CA LEU A 239 -12.65 9.54 -7.33
C LEU A 239 -13.31 9.05 -8.62
N MET A 240 -12.91 7.88 -9.12
CA MET A 240 -13.49 7.26 -10.31
C MET A 240 -14.82 6.56 -10.04
N GLY A 241 -15.40 6.69 -8.83
CA GLY A 241 -16.70 6.10 -8.46
C GLY A 241 -16.61 4.62 -8.11
N GLY A 242 -15.42 4.10 -7.85
CA GLY A 242 -15.22 2.74 -7.40
C GLY A 242 -15.75 2.52 -5.98
N ARG A 243 -16.42 1.38 -5.79
CA ARG A 243 -16.92 0.91 -4.49
C ARG A 243 -15.79 0.47 -3.57
N ILE A 244 -15.48 1.25 -2.54
CA ILE A 244 -14.54 0.89 -1.48
C ILE A 244 -15.33 0.62 -0.21
N ILE A 245 -14.99 -0.44 0.53
CA ILE A 245 -15.65 -0.79 1.78
C ILE A 245 -14.66 -0.79 2.95
N SER A 246 -15.01 -0.10 4.04
CA SER A 246 -14.25 -0.19 5.29
C SER A 246 -14.75 -1.35 6.15
N VAL A 247 -13.88 -2.31 6.44
CA VAL A 247 -14.23 -3.55 7.13
C VAL A 247 -13.67 -3.53 8.55
N PRO A 248 -14.51 -3.47 9.59
CA PRO A 248 -14.03 -3.30 10.95
C PRO A 248 -13.40 -4.59 11.49
N ILE A 249 -12.12 -4.53 11.89
CA ILE A 249 -11.36 -5.67 12.41
C ILE A 249 -10.81 -5.40 13.82
N ASP A 250 -10.71 -6.46 14.61
CA ASP A 250 -10.08 -6.51 15.92
C ASP A 250 -8.60 -6.93 15.79
N TYR A 251 -7.84 -6.16 15.00
CA TYR A 251 -6.42 -6.43 14.76
C TYR A 251 -5.57 -6.30 16.04
N ASN A 252 -4.74 -7.29 16.31
CA ASN A 252 -3.76 -7.28 17.38
C ASN A 252 -2.37 -6.91 16.86
N HIS A 253 -1.82 -5.79 17.33
CA HIS A 253 -0.46 -5.38 16.98
C HIS A 253 0.57 -6.12 17.84
N PRO A 254 1.68 -6.66 17.27
CA PRO A 254 2.70 -7.35 18.06
C PRO A 254 3.29 -6.45 19.15
N ILE A 255 3.14 -6.88 20.41
CA ILE A 255 3.53 -6.09 21.59
C ILE A 255 5.03 -5.81 21.60
N GLU A 256 5.84 -6.83 21.29
CA GLU A 256 7.31 -6.68 21.23
C GLU A 256 7.75 -5.64 20.19
N GLN A 257 7.04 -5.54 19.06
CA GLN A 257 7.32 -4.52 18.05
C GLN A 257 6.95 -3.13 18.59
N ALA A 258 5.78 -3.01 19.21
CA ALA A 258 5.33 -1.77 19.84
C ALA A 258 6.35 -1.27 20.88
N GLU A 259 6.89 -2.17 21.69
CA GLU A 259 7.89 -1.85 22.72
C GLU A 259 9.20 -1.33 22.12
N ILE A 260 9.73 -1.98 21.08
CA ILE A 260 10.94 -1.51 20.38
C ILE A 260 10.71 -0.14 19.75
N GLU A 261 9.58 0.06 19.08
CA GLU A 261 9.25 1.34 18.44
C GLU A 261 9.02 2.45 19.48
N GLN A 262 8.44 2.11 20.62
CA GLN A 262 8.22 3.02 21.75
C GLN A 262 9.52 3.38 22.46
N ALA A 263 10.50 2.46 22.54
CA ALA A 263 11.83 2.75 23.08
C ALA A 263 12.65 3.65 22.14
N ASN A 264 12.42 3.55 20.83
CA ASN A 264 13.21 4.24 19.79
C ASN A 264 12.49 5.45 19.16
N GLN A 265 11.78 6.25 19.97
CA GLN A 265 10.99 7.38 19.46
C GLN A 265 11.79 8.39 18.63
N ALA A 266 13.07 8.58 18.94
CA ALA A 266 13.94 9.50 18.19
C ALA A 266 14.10 9.11 16.71
N VAL A 267 13.99 7.82 16.38
CA VAL A 267 14.04 7.32 15.00
C VAL A 267 12.65 7.32 14.39
N TRP A 268 11.64 6.85 15.14
CA TRP A 268 10.30 6.61 14.60
C TRP A 268 9.46 7.88 14.46
N ASN A 269 9.61 8.88 15.32
CA ASN A 269 8.80 10.10 15.24
C ASN A 269 9.13 10.91 13.97
N PRO A 270 10.41 11.19 13.62
CA PRO A 270 10.73 11.86 12.37
C PRO A 270 10.21 11.10 11.15
N LYS A 271 10.34 9.77 11.13
CA LYS A 271 9.82 8.90 10.07
C LYS A 271 8.31 9.08 9.89
N ARG A 272 7.54 9.02 10.99
CA ARG A 272 6.07 9.17 10.98
C ARG A 272 5.65 10.56 10.51
N MET A 273 6.34 11.61 10.94
CA MET A 273 6.07 12.98 10.48
C MET A 273 6.38 13.16 9.00
N GLY A 274 7.48 12.57 8.52
CA GLY A 274 7.82 12.55 7.10
C GLY A 274 6.76 11.84 6.26
N GLN A 275 6.30 10.67 6.72
CA GLN A 275 5.21 9.93 6.08
C GLN A 275 3.92 10.76 6.02
N LEU A 276 3.55 11.40 7.13
CA LEU A 276 2.34 12.22 7.18
C LEU A 276 2.39 13.41 6.22
N SER A 277 3.55 14.09 6.14
CA SER A 277 3.73 15.22 5.22
C SER A 277 3.68 14.78 3.77
N ALA A 278 4.26 13.64 3.42
CA ALA A 278 4.26 13.11 2.06
C ALA A 278 2.84 12.70 1.62
N LEU A 279 2.07 12.09 2.53
CA LEU A 279 0.73 11.61 2.24
C LEU A 279 -0.29 12.71 1.98
N ASP A 280 -0.25 13.80 2.75
CA ASP A 280 -1.15 14.93 2.52
C ASP A 280 -0.97 15.48 1.10
N GLU A 281 0.28 15.65 0.66
CA GLU A 281 0.60 16.09 -0.69
C GLU A 281 0.16 15.08 -1.76
N GLN A 282 0.34 13.78 -1.53
CA GLN A 282 -0.08 12.73 -2.47
C GLN A 282 -1.60 12.69 -2.64
N PHE A 283 -2.37 12.84 -1.56
CA PHE A 283 -3.82 12.87 -1.65
C PHE A 283 -4.29 14.08 -2.47
N HIS A 284 -3.72 15.26 -2.23
CA HIS A 284 -3.99 16.43 -3.07
C HIS A 284 -3.60 16.20 -4.52
N PHE A 285 -2.46 15.55 -4.77
CA PHE A 285 -2.02 15.23 -6.12
C PHE A 285 -2.98 14.29 -6.84
N VAL A 286 -3.45 13.21 -6.21
CA VAL A 286 -4.38 12.29 -6.89
C VAL A 286 -5.65 13.02 -7.31
N LYS A 287 -6.19 13.87 -6.43
CA LYS A 287 -7.36 14.71 -6.76
C LYS A 287 -7.07 15.69 -7.89
N TRP A 288 -5.98 16.45 -7.79
CA TRP A 288 -5.56 17.40 -8.81
C TRP A 288 -5.35 16.73 -10.17
N ALA A 289 -4.64 15.60 -10.20
CA ALA A 289 -4.34 14.86 -11.42
C ALA A 289 -5.62 14.28 -12.05
N TYR A 290 -6.56 13.82 -11.24
CA TYR A 290 -7.88 13.39 -11.70
C TYR A 290 -8.67 14.55 -12.32
N GLU A 291 -8.78 15.69 -11.63
CA GLU A 291 -9.47 16.89 -12.12
C GLU A 291 -8.85 17.47 -13.40
N LYS A 292 -7.54 17.27 -13.60
CA LYS A 292 -6.81 17.66 -14.82
C LYS A 292 -6.88 16.63 -15.95
N GLY A 293 -7.54 15.48 -15.75
CA GLY A 293 -7.62 14.42 -16.75
C GLY A 293 -6.28 13.76 -17.05
N VAL A 294 -5.36 13.73 -16.07
CA VAL A 294 -4.05 13.06 -16.21
C VAL A 294 -4.23 11.55 -16.36
N PHE A 295 -5.13 10.97 -15.55
CA PHE A 295 -5.51 9.57 -15.63
C PHE A 295 -6.53 9.36 -16.75
N ARG A 296 -6.15 8.66 -17.83
CA ARG A 296 -7.07 8.28 -18.90
C ARG A 296 -7.55 6.85 -18.68
N GLU A 297 -8.78 6.53 -19.08
CA GLU A 297 -9.31 5.16 -18.93
C GLU A 297 -8.38 4.12 -19.60
N GLY A 298 -7.83 4.43 -20.77
CA GLY A 298 -6.88 3.56 -21.46
C GLY A 298 -5.56 3.32 -20.70
N ASP A 299 -5.17 4.23 -19.80
CA ASP A 299 -3.96 4.06 -18.98
C ASP A 299 -4.18 3.01 -17.86
N ILE A 300 -5.44 2.76 -17.50
CA ILE A 300 -5.84 1.89 -16.38
C ILE A 300 -6.41 0.56 -16.89
N GLY A 301 -6.42 0.35 -18.20
CA GLY A 301 -6.92 -0.87 -18.83
C GLY A 301 -8.43 -0.85 -19.00
N LYS A 302 -9.16 -1.75 -18.31
CA LYS A 302 -10.63 -1.83 -18.41
C LYS A 302 -11.28 -0.73 -17.56
N SER A 303 -12.43 -0.22 -18.02
CA SER A 303 -13.24 0.69 -17.19
C SER A 303 -13.69 -0.02 -15.91
N LEU A 304 -13.83 0.72 -14.81
CA LEU A 304 -14.32 0.19 -13.52
C LEU A 304 -15.65 -0.55 -13.67
N ALA A 305 -16.51 -0.10 -14.58
CA ALA A 305 -17.80 -0.73 -14.88
C ALA A 305 -17.63 -2.19 -15.36
N GLY A 306 -16.56 -2.48 -16.12
CA GLY A 306 -16.27 -3.83 -16.62
C GLY A 306 -15.40 -4.69 -15.70
N LEU A 307 -15.15 -4.28 -14.45
CA LEU A 307 -14.37 -5.05 -13.48
C LEU A 307 -15.22 -5.93 -12.55
N LEU A 308 -16.54 -5.74 -12.56
CA LEU A 308 -17.51 -6.46 -11.71
C LEU A 308 -18.36 -7.47 -12.50
N ASP A 309 -18.29 -7.42 -13.83
CA ASP A 309 -18.93 -8.35 -14.77
C ASP A 309 -17.97 -9.50 -15.12
#